data_AF-A0A9R1A704-F1
#
_entry.id   AF-A0A9R1A704-F1
#
_cell.length_a   1.000
_cell.length_b   1.000
_cell.length_c   1.000
_cell.angle_alpha   90.00
_cell.angle_beta   90.00
_cell.angle_gamma   90.00
#
_symmetry.space_group_name_H-M   'P 1'
#
loop_
_entity.id
_entity.type
_entity.pdbx_description
1 polymer ?
#
loop_
_entity_poly.entity_id
_entity_poly.type
_entity_poly.pdbx_seq_one_letter_code
_entity_poly.pdbx_strand_id
1 'polypeptide(L)'
;MPSQADEEAHQLSYLQKHMANVLTLLADSVDGEGDESMVLTMETFEHLGFLLQFSEGTPLSQAAPFFANSDPDMPAAPVPATQVHDWILQNIASSLEYTAEKAITKENNQRSVSDPDVAMADAVTNTRIQSSSSTGASVQNNPGYYRNTSFVEGISKTSVVKHGSDIKGHSIKVLNCHDSVIYILAPLKYATVYGCSDTTVVLGAIGKVVKVEHCERVQIVVASKRICIANCRECIFYLGVNHQPLIVGDNHKLQVAPFNTCYPQLGEHLAQVGVDPNVNKWDQPFVLGVVDPHDSLSHPAGVSDVQIPSWFEAEGPTKYNPFTLPEVYWASQRKKNASLEDIQKNIRELELDDNRKKELACALHAQFKDWLYASGNIRQLYCLQGE
;
A
#
# COMPACT_ATOMS: atom_id res chain seq x y z
N MET A 1 13.62 -1.10 19.22
CA MET A 1 13.06 -0.73 17.91
C MET A 1 13.44 0.72 17.66
N PRO A 2 13.98 1.08 16.48
CA PRO A 2 14.20 2.48 16.13
C PRO A 2 12.85 3.22 16.16
N SER A 3 12.83 4.43 16.68
CA SER A 3 11.64 5.26 16.66
C SER A 3 11.40 5.78 15.23
N GLN A 4 10.17 6.20 14.93
CA GLN A 4 9.85 6.84 13.65
C GLN A 4 10.77 8.04 13.35
N ALA A 5 11.19 8.79 14.38
CA ALA A 5 12.12 9.89 14.24
C ALA A 5 13.55 9.42 13.87
N ASP A 6 13.97 8.25 14.36
CA ASP A 6 15.27 7.66 14.03
C ASP A 6 15.30 7.16 12.57
N GLU A 7 14.18 6.62 12.09
CA GLU A 7 14.02 6.17 10.70
C GLU A 7 13.98 7.35 9.72
N GLU A 8 13.23 8.41 10.04
CA GLU A 8 13.20 9.66 9.26
C GLU A 8 14.59 10.32 9.22
N ALA A 9 15.31 10.38 10.35
CA ALA A 9 16.68 10.89 10.40
C ALA A 9 17.65 10.03 9.56
N HIS A 10 17.48 8.70 9.56
CA HIS A 10 18.29 7.80 8.74
C HIS A 10 18.04 8.01 7.25
N GLN A 11 16.77 8.14 6.83
CA GLN A 11 16.39 8.41 5.45
C GLN A 11 16.93 9.77 4.96
N LEU A 12 16.83 10.82 5.78
CA LEU A 12 17.38 12.14 5.46
C LEU A 12 18.91 12.11 5.35
N SER A 13 19.60 11.38 6.22
CA SER A 13 21.06 11.20 6.14
C SER A 13 21.49 10.42 4.90
N TYR A 14 20.74 9.39 4.51
CA TYR A 14 20.96 8.65 3.27
C TYR A 14 20.80 9.58 2.06
N LEU A 15 19.71 10.35 2.03
CA LEU A 15 19.44 11.29 0.94
C LEU A 15 20.52 12.37 0.84
N GLN A 16 20.98 12.91 1.97
CA GLN A 16 22.08 13.87 2.05
C GLN A 16 23.37 13.35 1.38
N LYS A 17 23.71 12.07 1.57
CA LYS A 17 24.93 11.45 1.01
C LYS A 17 24.84 11.17 -0.49
N HIS A 18 23.64 10.94 -1.00
CA HIS A 18 23.43 10.47 -2.36
C HIS A 18 22.82 11.53 -3.30
N MET A 19 22.50 12.72 -2.80
CA MET A 19 21.84 13.77 -3.59
C MET A 19 22.64 14.21 -4.82
N ALA A 20 23.97 14.33 -4.70
CA ALA A 20 24.83 14.67 -5.83
C ALA A 20 24.64 13.69 -7.01
N ASN A 21 24.65 12.38 -6.73
CA ASN A 21 24.45 11.35 -7.75
C ASN A 21 23.05 11.40 -8.37
N VAL A 22 22.03 11.70 -7.56
CA VAL A 22 20.64 11.83 -8.03
C VAL A 22 20.51 13.03 -8.98
N LEU A 23 21.15 14.16 -8.67
CA LEU A 23 21.12 15.35 -9.52
C LEU A 23 21.89 15.13 -10.82
N THR A 24 23.01 14.41 -10.81
CA THR A 24 23.74 14.03 -12.03
C THR A 24 22.88 13.20 -13.00
N LEU A 25 21.97 12.37 -12.48
CA LEU A 25 21.05 11.57 -13.31
C LEU A 25 19.89 12.39 -13.91
N LEU A 26 19.57 13.54 -13.30
CA LEU A 26 18.42 14.37 -13.67
C LEU A 26 18.81 15.65 -14.41
N ALA A 27 20.08 16.06 -14.34
CA ALA A 27 20.57 17.27 -14.96
C ALA A 27 20.92 17.03 -16.44
N ASP A 28 20.59 18.01 -17.27
CA ASP A 28 20.98 18.03 -18.68
C ASP A 28 22.37 18.68 -18.79
N SER A 29 23.25 18.10 -19.61
CA SER A 29 24.54 18.70 -19.93
C SER A 29 24.37 19.78 -21.00
N VAL A 30 24.68 21.03 -20.69
CA VAL A 30 24.78 22.10 -21.70
C VAL A 30 26.16 22.02 -22.35
N ASP A 31 26.24 22.20 -23.67
CA ASP A 31 27.49 22.11 -24.48
C ASP A 31 28.65 22.92 -23.86
N GLY A 32 29.42 22.26 -23.01
CA GLY A 32 30.54 22.79 -22.23
C GLY A 32 31.11 21.67 -21.36
N GLU A 33 32.37 21.30 -21.60
CA GLU A 33 33.05 20.17 -20.94
C GLU A 33 33.25 20.43 -19.43
N GLY A 34 32.45 19.76 -18.59
CA GLY A 34 32.66 19.66 -17.14
C GLY A 34 31.36 19.56 -16.31
N ASP A 35 31.44 19.01 -15.10
CA ASP A 35 30.31 18.90 -14.15
C ASP A 35 29.66 20.26 -13.78
N GLU A 36 30.32 21.37 -14.10
CA GLU A 36 29.83 22.73 -13.89
C GLU A 36 28.80 23.20 -14.94
N SER A 37 28.56 22.44 -16.01
CA SER A 37 27.57 22.76 -17.05
C SER A 37 26.23 22.03 -16.89
N MET A 38 26.06 21.25 -15.81
CA MET A 38 24.81 20.54 -15.52
C MET A 38 23.73 21.48 -15.02
N VAL A 39 22.59 21.51 -15.71
CA VAL A 39 21.43 22.33 -15.35
C VAL A 39 20.18 21.46 -15.21
N LEU A 40 19.29 21.85 -14.31
CA LEU A 40 17.96 21.24 -14.17
C LEU A 40 16.91 22.19 -14.73
N THR A 41 16.01 21.63 -15.52
CA THR A 41 14.78 22.31 -15.94
C THR A 41 13.73 22.18 -14.84
N MET A 42 12.67 22.99 -14.92
CA MET A 42 11.53 22.86 -14.01
C MET A 42 10.93 21.45 -14.05
N GLU A 43 10.88 20.82 -15.23
CA GLU A 43 10.37 19.46 -15.41
C GLU A 43 11.26 18.42 -14.74
N THR A 44 12.58 18.44 -14.96
CA THR A 44 13.49 17.48 -14.31
C THR A 44 13.58 17.70 -12.80
N PHE A 45 13.43 18.94 -12.34
CA PHE A 45 13.34 19.27 -10.92
C PHE A 45 12.08 18.67 -10.26
N GLU A 46 10.91 18.69 -10.89
CA GLU A 46 9.68 18.08 -10.33
C GLU A 46 9.82 16.57 -10.09
N HIS A 47 10.69 15.87 -10.81
CA HIS A 47 10.95 14.44 -10.59
C HIS A 47 11.54 14.16 -9.20
N LEU A 48 12.25 15.13 -8.62
CA LEU A 48 12.73 15.05 -7.22
C LEU A 48 11.59 15.03 -6.22
N GLY A 49 10.38 15.46 -6.60
CA GLY A 49 9.16 15.32 -5.80
C GLY A 49 8.78 13.86 -5.50
N PHE A 50 9.39 12.89 -6.18
CA PHE A 50 9.30 11.47 -5.81
C PHE A 50 10.06 11.14 -4.52
N LEU A 51 11.18 11.84 -4.27
CA LEU A 51 12.07 11.62 -3.12
C LEU A 51 11.82 12.65 -2.00
N LEU A 52 11.43 13.87 -2.36
CA LEU A 52 11.34 15.02 -1.47
C LEU A 52 9.90 15.52 -1.38
N GLN A 53 9.36 15.61 -0.16
CA GLN A 53 8.05 16.19 0.10
C GLN A 53 8.18 17.40 1.03
N PHE A 54 7.95 18.61 0.50
CA PHE A 54 8.11 19.87 1.24
C PHE A 54 6.81 20.37 1.87
N SER A 55 5.66 20.20 1.20
CA SER A 55 4.33 20.46 1.78
C SER A 55 3.23 19.75 0.96
N GLU A 56 2.10 19.41 1.59
CA GLU A 56 1.00 18.72 0.90
C GLU A 56 0.39 19.62 -0.20
N GLY A 57 0.52 19.20 -1.46
CA GLY A 57 -0.25 19.75 -2.58
C GLY A 57 0.40 20.93 -3.32
N THR A 58 1.59 21.37 -2.93
CA THR A 58 2.39 22.29 -3.74
C THR A 58 3.41 21.49 -4.57
N PRO A 59 3.53 21.77 -5.89
CA PRO A 59 4.58 21.20 -6.71
C PRO A 59 5.95 21.68 -6.21
N LEU A 60 6.98 20.87 -6.37
CA LEU A 60 8.30 21.13 -5.78
C LEU A 60 8.90 22.45 -6.30
N SER A 61 8.65 22.77 -7.56
CA SER A 61 8.99 24.05 -8.22
C SER A 61 8.42 25.28 -7.54
N GLN A 62 7.28 25.19 -6.87
CA GLN A 62 6.69 26.30 -6.11
C GLN A 62 7.30 26.44 -4.72
N ALA A 63 7.85 25.36 -4.16
CA ALA A 63 8.57 25.41 -2.89
C ALA A 63 9.99 25.96 -3.03
N ALA A 64 10.59 25.85 -4.23
CA ALA A 64 11.91 26.33 -4.52
C ALA A 64 11.92 27.82 -4.95
N PRO A 65 12.81 28.66 -4.40
CA PRO A 65 12.85 30.09 -4.68
C PRO A 65 13.27 30.42 -6.12
N PHE A 66 13.94 29.49 -6.80
CA PHE A 66 14.47 29.67 -8.15
C PHE A 66 13.46 29.31 -9.27
N PHE A 67 12.36 28.62 -8.94
CA PHE A 67 11.24 28.36 -9.87
C PHE A 67 9.91 28.99 -9.42
N ALA A 68 9.84 29.49 -8.19
CA ALA A 68 8.72 30.27 -7.69
C ALA A 68 8.53 31.52 -8.57
N ASN A 69 7.31 31.69 -9.11
CA ASN A 69 6.88 32.77 -10.03
C ASN A 69 7.15 32.56 -11.54
N SER A 70 7.39 31.33 -11.98
CA SER A 70 7.43 30.99 -13.41
C SER A 70 6.06 31.25 -14.07
N ASP A 71 6.03 32.02 -15.16
CA ASP A 71 4.82 32.31 -15.95
C ASP A 71 4.53 31.14 -16.92
N PRO A 72 3.29 30.63 -17.04
CA PRO A 72 2.94 29.59 -18.02
C PRO A 72 3.29 29.95 -19.49
N ASP A 73 3.36 31.24 -19.85
CA ASP A 73 3.74 31.69 -21.19
C ASP A 73 5.26 31.95 -21.34
N MET A 74 6.03 31.91 -20.24
CA MET A 74 7.48 32.11 -20.24
C MET A 74 8.16 31.14 -19.25
N PRO A 75 8.66 29.98 -19.72
CA PRO A 75 9.24 28.95 -18.85
C PRO A 75 10.49 29.48 -18.13
N ALA A 76 10.67 29.10 -16.88
CA ALA A 76 11.84 29.48 -16.10
C ALA A 76 13.13 28.95 -16.74
N ALA A 77 14.18 29.77 -16.67
CA ALA A 77 15.50 29.39 -17.13
C ALA A 77 16.00 28.15 -16.37
N PRO A 78 16.75 27.24 -17.03
CA PRO A 78 17.40 26.13 -16.36
C PRO A 78 18.30 26.60 -15.22
N VAL A 79 18.28 25.89 -14.10
CA VAL A 79 19.01 26.25 -12.87
C VAL A 79 20.22 25.34 -12.71
N PRO A 80 21.40 25.86 -12.37
CA PRO A 80 22.59 25.03 -12.15
C PRO A 80 22.37 23.93 -11.11
N ALA A 81 22.84 22.71 -11.40
CA ALA A 81 22.70 21.56 -10.51
C ALA A 81 23.34 21.78 -9.13
N THR A 82 24.43 22.56 -9.08
CA THR A 82 25.10 22.98 -7.85
C THR A 82 24.20 23.82 -6.95
N GLN A 83 23.46 24.77 -7.54
CA GLN A 83 22.52 25.62 -6.80
C GLN A 83 21.33 24.82 -6.26
N VAL A 84 20.84 23.85 -7.03
CA VAL A 84 19.79 22.92 -6.58
C VAL A 84 20.30 22.02 -5.45
N HIS A 85 21.50 21.48 -5.59
CA HIS A 85 22.15 20.64 -4.60
C HIS A 85 22.27 21.33 -3.24
N ASP A 86 22.81 22.55 -3.22
CA ASP A 86 23.02 23.32 -1.99
C ASP A 86 21.70 23.67 -1.32
N TRP A 87 20.67 24.02 -2.10
CA TRP A 87 19.34 24.28 -1.58
C TRP A 87 18.73 23.02 -0.93
N ILE A 88 18.84 21.85 -1.55
CA ILE A 88 18.31 20.60 -0.99
C ILE A 88 19.06 20.23 0.29
N LEU A 89 20.39 20.33 0.31
CA LEU A 89 21.20 20.04 1.50
C LEU A 89 20.84 20.96 2.67
N GLN A 90 20.61 22.24 2.41
CA GLN A 90 20.18 23.19 3.45
C GLN A 90 18.83 22.78 4.06
N ASN A 91 17.87 22.35 3.24
CA ASN A 91 16.56 21.91 3.72
C ASN A 91 16.61 20.59 4.49
N ILE A 92 17.46 19.65 4.05
CA ILE A 92 17.72 18.40 4.78
C ILE A 92 18.34 18.71 6.15
N ALA A 93 19.33 19.61 6.20
CA ALA A 93 19.97 20.01 7.46
C ALA A 93 18.95 20.66 8.42
N SER A 94 18.12 21.60 7.96
CA SER A 94 17.07 22.21 8.78
C SER A 94 16.03 21.20 9.27
N SER A 95 15.72 20.17 8.47
CA SER A 95 14.77 19.10 8.87
C SER A 95 15.37 18.16 9.92
N LEU A 96 16.66 17.86 9.82
CA LEU A 96 17.39 17.07 10.82
C LEU A 96 17.50 17.81 12.16
N GLU A 97 17.76 19.13 12.14
CA GLU A 97 17.79 19.98 13.33
C GLU A 97 16.42 20.03 14.02
N TYR A 98 15.34 20.26 13.25
CA TYR A 98 13.97 20.25 13.78
C TYR A 98 13.60 18.90 14.44
N THR A 99 14.04 17.80 13.85
CA THR A 99 13.81 16.46 14.39
C THR A 99 14.55 16.24 15.71
N ALA A 100 15.79 16.74 15.81
CA ALA A 100 16.61 16.67 17.02
C ALA A 100 16.01 17.51 18.17
N GLU A 101 15.54 18.72 17.89
CA GLU A 101 14.89 19.59 18.90
C GLU A 101 13.61 18.96 19.47
N LYS A 102 12.81 18.30 18.61
CA LYS A 102 11.59 17.59 19.02
C LYS A 102 11.88 16.36 19.89
N ALA A 103 13.01 15.70 19.67
CA ALA A 103 13.46 14.57 20.50
C ALA A 103 13.88 15.02 21.91
N ILE A 104 14.61 16.13 22.02
CA ILE A 104 15.07 16.69 23.31
C ILE A 104 13.89 17.20 24.15
N THR A 105 12.89 17.80 23.51
CA THR A 105 11.69 18.30 24.20
C THR A 105 10.83 17.17 24.80
N LYS A 106 10.87 15.97 24.21
CA LYS A 106 10.21 14.76 24.75
C LYS A 106 10.91 14.20 25.98
N GLU A 107 12.24 14.32 26.08
CA GLU A 107 13.02 13.79 27.21
C GLU A 107 12.87 14.66 28.48
N ASN A 108 12.76 15.99 28.32
CA ASN A 108 12.56 16.91 29.44
C ASN A 108 11.17 16.78 30.10
N ASN A 109 10.14 16.37 29.36
CA ASN A 109 8.80 16.16 29.92
C ASN A 109 8.63 14.83 30.68
N GLN A 110 9.58 13.90 30.58
CA GLN A 110 9.52 12.62 31.30
C GLN A 110 10.23 12.64 32.67
N ARG A 111 10.96 13.71 33.02
CA ARG A 111 11.69 13.83 34.31
C ARG A 111 10.94 14.60 35.41
N SER A 112 9.68 14.97 35.20
CA SER A 112 8.92 15.85 36.10
C SER A 112 7.52 15.31 36.46
N VAL A 113 7.37 14.05 36.88
CA VAL A 113 6.26 13.65 37.75
C VAL A 113 6.75 12.52 38.67
N SER A 114 7.12 12.86 39.89
CA SER A 114 7.21 11.93 41.01
C SER A 114 5.81 11.70 41.61
N ASP A 115 5.50 10.42 41.84
CA ASP A 115 4.45 9.76 42.65
C ASP A 115 3.56 10.62 43.58
N PRO A 116 2.26 10.29 43.76
CA PRO A 116 1.94 9.17 44.68
C PRO A 116 0.73 8.26 44.33
N ASP A 117 0.90 6.99 44.70
CA ASP A 117 0.03 6.02 45.40
C ASP A 117 -1.39 5.63 44.90
N VAL A 118 -1.44 4.35 44.48
CA VAL A 118 -2.39 3.25 44.78
C VAL A 118 -3.82 3.57 45.25
N ALA A 119 -4.81 3.15 44.44
CA ALA A 119 -6.01 2.47 44.92
C ALA A 119 -6.58 1.51 43.85
N MET A 120 -6.87 0.27 44.27
CA MET A 120 -7.48 -0.82 43.50
C MET A 120 -9.01 -0.70 43.51
N ALA A 121 -9.68 -0.93 42.37
CA ALA A 121 -11.04 -1.48 42.30
C ALA A 121 -11.41 -1.93 40.87
N ASP A 122 -12.13 -3.06 40.81
CA ASP A 122 -12.50 -3.89 39.68
C ASP A 122 -13.57 -3.33 38.70
N ALA A 123 -13.59 -4.00 37.54
CA ALA A 123 -14.75 -4.39 36.72
C ALA A 123 -15.43 -3.38 35.75
N VAL A 124 -15.28 -3.72 34.46
CA VAL A 124 -16.30 -3.83 33.40
C VAL A 124 -17.43 -2.80 33.37
N THR A 125 -17.49 -2.02 32.28
CA THR A 125 -18.70 -1.90 31.42
C THR A 125 -18.40 -1.12 30.14
N ASN A 126 -18.94 -1.63 29.03
CA ASN A 126 -19.13 -0.90 27.78
C ASN A 126 -19.94 0.39 28.02
N THR A 127 -19.57 1.49 27.36
CA THR A 127 -20.54 2.38 26.67
C THR A 127 -19.86 3.47 25.84
N ARG A 128 -20.23 3.46 24.55
CA ARG A 128 -20.45 4.58 23.63
C ARG A 128 -20.51 5.97 24.29
N ILE A 129 -19.65 6.90 23.87
CA ILE A 129 -19.82 8.34 24.11
C ILE A 129 -19.55 9.12 22.83
N GLN A 130 -20.62 9.71 22.29
CA GLN A 130 -20.59 10.95 21.53
C GLN A 130 -20.14 12.08 22.47
N SER A 131 -19.22 12.93 22.06
CA SER A 131 -18.88 14.14 22.83
C SER A 131 -18.92 15.39 21.95
N SER A 132 -19.95 16.19 22.22
CA SER A 132 -20.02 17.62 21.97
C SER A 132 -18.94 18.38 22.74
N SER A 133 -18.50 19.49 22.15
CA SER A 133 -17.47 20.42 22.59
C SER A 133 -17.74 21.15 23.92
N SER A 134 -16.67 21.50 24.63
CA SER A 134 -16.60 22.71 25.45
C SER A 134 -15.22 23.40 25.31
N THR A 135 -15.28 24.72 25.30
CA THR A 135 -14.24 25.71 25.01
C THR A 135 -13.29 25.95 26.18
N GLY A 136 -11.98 26.00 25.89
CA GLY A 136 -10.94 26.58 26.74
C GLY A 136 -9.73 26.96 25.88
N ALA A 137 -9.44 28.24 25.74
CA ALA A 137 -8.44 28.79 24.84
C ALA A 137 -7.05 28.89 25.51
N SER A 138 -6.00 28.37 24.87
CA SER A 138 -4.74 29.09 24.58
C SER A 138 -3.68 28.18 23.96
N VAL A 139 -2.81 28.81 23.16
CA VAL A 139 -1.69 28.30 22.35
C VAL A 139 -2.08 27.79 20.95
N GLN A 140 -1.96 28.71 19.99
CA GLN A 140 -2.10 28.49 18.55
C GLN A 140 -0.98 27.54 18.05
N ASN A 141 -1.30 26.25 17.98
CA ASN A 141 -0.58 25.31 17.11
C ASN A 141 -1.43 25.10 15.84
N ASN A 142 -0.85 25.42 14.68
CA ASN A 142 -1.43 25.22 13.35
C ASN A 142 -2.00 23.79 13.17
N PRO A 143 -3.33 23.58 13.02
CA PRO A 143 -3.93 22.25 12.87
C PRO A 143 -4.31 21.94 11.40
N GLY A 144 -3.38 22.15 10.46
CA GLY A 144 -3.72 22.21 9.02
C GLY A 144 -3.19 21.09 8.10
N TYR A 145 -2.08 20.41 8.44
CA TYR A 145 -1.27 19.76 7.39
C TYR A 145 -1.33 18.22 7.30
N TYR A 146 -2.11 17.52 8.13
CA TYR A 146 -2.21 16.04 8.11
C TYR A 146 -3.59 15.50 7.75
N ARG A 147 -4.52 16.33 7.24
CA ARG A 147 -5.94 15.97 7.17
C ARG A 147 -6.35 15.06 5.99
N ASN A 148 -5.43 14.62 5.14
CA ASN A 148 -5.76 13.93 3.88
C ASN A 148 -5.31 12.46 3.76
N THR A 149 -4.71 11.91 4.82
CA THR A 149 -4.19 10.54 4.83
C THR A 149 -4.77 9.75 5.99
N SER A 150 -5.32 8.58 5.70
CA SER A 150 -5.75 7.61 6.72
C SER A 150 -4.72 6.51 6.91
N PHE A 151 -4.69 5.93 8.11
CA PHE A 151 -3.69 4.94 8.50
C PHE A 151 -4.36 3.67 9.00
N VAL A 152 -3.80 2.53 8.60
CA VAL A 152 -4.07 1.21 9.18
C VAL A 152 -2.71 0.67 9.60
N GLU A 153 -2.41 0.73 10.88
CA GLU A 153 -1.07 0.44 11.39
C GLU A 153 -1.11 -0.56 12.52
N GLY A 154 -0.10 -1.45 12.57
CA GLY A 154 0.13 -2.34 13.71
C GLY A 154 -0.95 -3.41 13.88
N ILE A 155 -1.69 -3.72 12.81
CA ILE A 155 -2.71 -4.78 12.86
C ILE A 155 -1.99 -6.13 12.91
N SER A 156 -2.35 -6.93 13.91
CA SER A 156 -1.73 -8.22 14.17
C SER A 156 -2.77 -9.30 14.39
N LYS A 157 -2.60 -10.48 13.77
CA LYS A 157 -3.39 -11.70 14.00
C LYS A 157 -4.92 -11.51 13.88
N THR A 158 -5.35 -10.45 13.20
CA THR A 158 -6.74 -10.01 13.12
C THR A 158 -7.03 -9.53 11.70
N SER A 159 -8.31 -9.32 11.41
CA SER A 159 -8.76 -8.82 10.12
C SER A 159 -9.47 -7.49 10.26
N VAL A 160 -9.25 -6.59 9.31
CA VAL A 160 -9.80 -5.22 9.33
C VAL A 160 -10.43 -4.93 7.99
N VAL A 161 -11.64 -4.37 8.02
CA VAL A 161 -12.33 -3.85 6.84
C VAL A 161 -12.49 -2.34 7.00
N LYS A 162 -12.17 -1.59 5.95
CA LYS A 162 -12.37 -0.14 5.85
C LYS A 162 -13.14 0.19 4.58
N HIS A 163 -14.29 0.82 4.73
CA HIS A 163 -15.06 1.37 3.62
C HIS A 163 -14.70 2.83 3.39
N GLY A 164 -15.20 3.42 2.29
CA GLY A 164 -14.98 4.83 1.97
C GLY A 164 -15.41 5.80 3.07
N SER A 165 -16.44 5.45 3.85
CA SER A 165 -16.89 6.23 5.02
C SER A 165 -15.86 6.29 6.17
N ASP A 166 -14.98 5.28 6.26
CA ASP A 166 -14.02 5.14 7.36
C ASP A 166 -12.70 5.85 7.08
N ILE A 167 -12.53 6.32 5.84
CA ILE A 167 -11.28 6.88 5.34
C ILE A 167 -11.45 8.39 5.20
N LYS A 168 -10.61 9.13 5.92
CA LYS A 168 -10.47 10.57 5.79
C LYS A 168 -9.47 10.89 4.68
N GLY A 169 -9.89 11.74 3.75
CA GLY A 169 -9.05 12.17 2.63
C GLY A 169 -9.08 11.22 1.44
N HIS A 170 -8.01 11.25 0.65
CA HIS A 170 -7.92 10.51 -0.62
C HIS A 170 -6.76 9.52 -0.65
N SER A 171 -6.10 9.30 0.48
CA SER A 171 -4.94 8.43 0.56
C SER A 171 -4.96 7.57 1.80
N ILE A 172 -4.37 6.38 1.69
CA ILE A 172 -4.26 5.43 2.80
C ILE A 172 -2.85 4.86 2.90
N LYS A 173 -2.40 4.66 4.13
CA LYS A 173 -1.14 3.96 4.44
C LYS A 173 -1.45 2.74 5.32
N VAL A 174 -1.07 1.55 4.85
CA VAL A 174 -1.11 0.29 5.59
C VAL A 174 0.31 0.00 6.05
N LEU A 175 0.57 0.08 7.36
CA LEU A 175 1.93 0.09 7.92
C LEU A 175 2.10 -1.02 8.95
N ASN A 176 3.24 -1.70 8.95
CA ASN A 176 3.68 -2.55 10.05
C ASN A 176 2.64 -3.61 10.50
N CYS A 177 1.85 -4.12 9.54
CA CYS A 177 0.82 -5.11 9.81
C CYS A 177 1.35 -6.53 9.60
N HIS A 178 1.02 -7.45 10.49
CA HIS A 178 1.55 -8.81 10.44
C HIS A 178 0.49 -9.87 10.75
N ASP A 179 0.59 -11.05 10.14
CA ASP A 179 -0.34 -12.16 10.39
C ASP A 179 -1.83 -11.79 10.19
N SER A 180 -2.14 -10.88 9.28
CA SER A 180 -3.44 -10.21 9.22
C SER A 180 -4.10 -10.26 7.84
N VAL A 181 -5.40 -9.92 7.79
CA VAL A 181 -6.13 -9.75 6.54
C VAL A 181 -6.79 -8.38 6.51
N ILE A 182 -6.40 -7.53 5.57
CA ILE A 182 -6.78 -6.12 5.54
C ILE A 182 -7.54 -5.84 4.24
N TYR A 183 -8.77 -5.35 4.36
CA TYR A 183 -9.64 -4.97 3.26
C TYR A 183 -9.88 -3.47 3.28
N ILE A 184 -9.43 -2.77 2.23
CA ILE A 184 -9.66 -1.35 2.03
C ILE A 184 -10.58 -1.19 0.81
N LEU A 185 -11.89 -1.19 1.03
CA LEU A 185 -12.91 -1.21 -0.03
C LEU A 185 -13.40 0.22 -0.33
N ALA A 186 -12.51 1.05 -0.87
CA ALA A 186 -12.80 2.45 -1.14
C ALA A 186 -12.14 2.97 -2.44
N PRO A 187 -12.70 4.01 -3.07
CA PRO A 187 -12.07 4.74 -4.16
C PRO A 187 -11.07 5.76 -3.59
N LEU A 188 -9.77 5.56 -3.84
CA LEU A 188 -8.71 6.44 -3.33
C LEU A 188 -7.81 6.94 -4.48
N LYS A 189 -7.04 8.00 -4.23
CA LYS A 189 -6.02 8.47 -5.17
C LYS A 189 -4.69 7.73 -4.97
N TYR A 190 -4.31 7.50 -3.72
CA TYR A 190 -3.01 6.91 -3.38
C TYR A 190 -3.16 5.85 -2.30
N ALA A 191 -2.37 4.78 -2.40
CA ALA A 191 -2.23 3.79 -1.34
C ALA A 191 -0.75 3.44 -1.13
N THR A 192 -0.34 3.26 0.12
CA THR A 192 0.99 2.76 0.47
C THR A 192 0.85 1.56 1.38
N VAL A 193 1.58 0.48 1.10
CA VAL A 193 1.72 -0.69 1.96
C VAL A 193 3.20 -0.81 2.33
N TYR A 194 3.51 -0.76 3.61
CA TYR A 194 4.90 -0.69 4.09
C TYR A 194 5.10 -1.60 5.30
N GLY A 195 6.19 -2.37 5.29
CA GLY A 195 6.61 -3.12 6.48
C GLY A 195 5.63 -4.23 6.88
N CYS A 196 4.85 -4.77 5.94
CA CYS A 196 3.88 -5.82 6.23
C CYS A 196 4.49 -7.22 6.07
N SER A 197 4.06 -8.17 6.91
CA SER A 197 4.56 -9.56 6.88
C SER A 197 3.43 -10.58 7.04
N ASP A 198 3.46 -11.69 6.31
CA ASP A 198 2.47 -12.79 6.46
C ASP A 198 1.01 -12.30 6.41
N THR A 199 0.74 -11.31 5.56
CA THR A 199 -0.52 -10.55 5.52
C THR A 199 -1.13 -10.58 4.14
N THR A 200 -2.45 -10.64 4.06
CA THR A 200 -3.20 -10.42 2.81
C THR A 200 -3.80 -9.02 2.83
N VAL A 201 -3.47 -8.19 1.85
CA VAL A 201 -3.99 -6.82 1.72
C VAL A 201 -4.79 -6.72 0.42
N VAL A 202 -6.07 -6.42 0.55
CA VAL A 202 -7.00 -6.18 -0.56
C VAL A 202 -7.30 -4.70 -0.61
N LEU A 203 -6.90 -4.07 -1.70
CA LEU A 203 -7.12 -2.65 -1.96
C LEU A 203 -8.20 -2.49 -3.03
N GLY A 204 -9.09 -1.52 -2.80
CA GLY A 204 -10.11 -1.08 -3.73
C GLY A 204 -9.53 -0.35 -4.94
N ALA A 205 -10.32 0.53 -5.55
CA ALA A 205 -9.90 1.24 -6.76
C ALA A 205 -8.97 2.42 -6.41
N ILE A 206 -7.74 2.41 -6.95
CA ILE A 206 -6.73 3.45 -6.70
C ILE A 206 -6.41 4.22 -7.98
N GLY A 207 -6.84 5.49 -8.04
CA GLY A 207 -6.81 6.30 -9.26
C GLY A 207 -5.46 6.79 -9.72
N LYS A 208 -4.43 6.78 -8.88
CA LYS A 208 -3.08 7.24 -9.26
C LYS A 208 -2.03 6.15 -9.04
N VAL A 209 -1.55 5.99 -7.81
CA VAL A 209 -0.37 5.15 -7.54
C VAL A 209 -0.58 4.33 -6.28
N VAL A 210 -0.16 3.07 -6.36
CA VAL A 210 0.01 2.17 -5.23
C VAL A 210 1.50 1.94 -5.04
N LYS A 211 1.99 2.10 -3.81
CA LYS A 211 3.40 1.86 -3.46
C LYS A 211 3.46 0.72 -2.45
N VAL A 212 4.23 -0.32 -2.74
CA VAL A 212 4.42 -1.47 -1.84
C VAL A 212 5.90 -1.61 -1.55
N GLU A 213 6.29 -1.49 -0.28
CA GLU A 213 7.70 -1.50 0.12
C GLU A 213 7.94 -2.34 1.37
N HIS A 214 9.13 -2.95 1.45
CA HIS A 214 9.60 -3.66 2.65
C HIS A 214 8.60 -4.70 3.16
N CYS A 215 7.96 -5.43 2.25
CA CYS A 215 6.95 -6.44 2.59
C CYS A 215 7.50 -7.86 2.38
N GLU A 216 7.12 -8.79 3.26
CA GLU A 216 7.60 -10.19 3.23
C GLU A 216 6.44 -11.20 3.35
N ARG A 217 6.36 -12.17 2.44
CA ARG A 217 5.27 -13.16 2.41
C ARG A 217 3.87 -12.51 2.43
N VAL A 218 3.71 -11.41 1.68
CA VAL A 218 2.46 -10.66 1.58
C VAL A 218 1.75 -10.96 0.27
N GLN A 219 0.42 -11.11 0.35
CA GLN A 219 -0.44 -11.18 -0.82
C GLN A 219 -1.15 -9.83 -1.02
N ILE A 220 -0.88 -9.17 -2.14
CA ILE A 220 -1.51 -7.89 -2.48
C ILE A 220 -2.51 -8.11 -3.61
N VAL A 221 -3.75 -7.69 -3.41
CA VAL A 221 -4.79 -7.66 -4.45
C VAL A 221 -5.20 -6.21 -4.67
N VAL A 222 -4.97 -5.66 -5.87
CA VAL A 222 -5.20 -4.24 -6.11
C VAL A 222 -5.59 -3.90 -7.55
N ALA A 223 -6.52 -2.96 -7.67
CA ALA A 223 -6.88 -2.32 -8.93
C ALA A 223 -6.40 -0.86 -8.93
N SER A 224 -5.47 -0.50 -9.82
CA SER A 224 -4.92 0.86 -9.86
C SER A 224 -4.50 1.32 -11.25
N LYS A 225 -4.17 2.61 -11.42
CA LYS A 225 -3.52 3.04 -12.67
C LYS A 225 -2.08 2.56 -12.74
N ARG A 226 -1.33 2.74 -11.65
CA ARG A 226 0.10 2.46 -11.54
C ARG A 226 0.40 1.78 -10.22
N ILE A 227 1.43 0.93 -10.20
CA ILE A 227 1.98 0.33 -9.00
C ILE A 227 3.51 0.38 -9.03
N CYS A 228 4.11 0.67 -7.89
CA CYS A 228 5.54 0.58 -7.64
C CYS A 228 5.79 -0.43 -6.51
N ILE A 229 6.66 -1.40 -6.76
CA ILE A 229 7.01 -2.48 -5.84
C ILE A 229 8.51 -2.36 -5.55
N ALA A 230 8.87 -2.28 -4.27
CA ALA A 230 10.26 -2.21 -3.86
C ALA A 230 10.58 -3.06 -2.64
N ASN A 231 11.79 -3.60 -2.58
CA ASN A 231 12.32 -4.27 -1.40
C ASN A 231 11.38 -5.34 -0.82
N CYS A 232 10.70 -6.10 -1.70
CA CYS A 232 9.71 -7.11 -1.32
C CYS A 232 10.24 -8.53 -1.48
N ARG A 233 9.82 -9.44 -0.59
CA ARG A 233 10.30 -10.83 -0.58
C ARG A 233 9.15 -11.83 -0.48
N GLU A 234 9.16 -12.82 -1.37
CA GLU A 234 8.19 -13.94 -1.36
C GLU A 234 6.73 -13.46 -1.41
N CYS A 235 6.47 -12.33 -2.09
CA CYS A 235 5.15 -11.72 -2.20
C CYS A 235 4.44 -12.12 -3.50
N ILE A 236 3.11 -12.15 -3.45
CA ILE A 236 2.25 -12.40 -4.61
C ILE A 236 1.38 -11.17 -4.88
N PHE A 237 1.36 -10.70 -6.12
CA PHE A 237 0.64 -9.52 -6.54
C PHE A 237 -0.44 -9.88 -7.57
N TYR A 238 -1.71 -9.71 -7.19
CA TYR A 238 -2.87 -9.83 -8.08
C TYR A 238 -3.27 -8.44 -8.57
N LEU A 239 -2.93 -8.13 -9.81
CA LEU A 239 -2.91 -6.76 -10.33
C LEU A 239 -3.95 -6.52 -11.42
N GLY A 240 -4.69 -5.43 -11.26
CA GLY A 240 -5.53 -4.82 -12.30
C GLY A 240 -4.98 -3.44 -12.59
N VAL A 241 -3.99 -3.33 -13.48
CA VAL A 241 -3.22 -2.09 -13.68
C VAL A 241 -3.25 -1.59 -15.11
N ASN A 242 -3.51 -0.28 -15.30
CA ASN A 242 -3.54 0.30 -16.64
C ASN A 242 -2.15 0.55 -17.25
N HIS A 243 -1.13 0.69 -16.40
CA HIS A 243 0.27 0.83 -16.79
C HIS A 243 1.11 -0.33 -16.26
N GLN A 244 2.26 -0.56 -16.90
CA GLN A 244 3.24 -1.56 -16.48
C GLN A 244 3.62 -1.39 -14.99
N PRO A 245 3.62 -2.49 -14.19
CA PRO A 245 4.15 -2.48 -12.84
C PRO A 245 5.62 -2.06 -12.83
N LEU A 246 6.00 -1.14 -11.95
CA LEU A 246 7.41 -0.77 -11.73
C LEU A 246 7.97 -1.60 -10.56
N ILE A 247 9.06 -2.30 -10.78
CA ILE A 247 9.77 -3.09 -9.77
C ILE A 247 11.16 -2.48 -9.58
N VAL A 248 11.48 -2.02 -8.37
CA VAL A 248 12.73 -1.31 -8.04
C VAL A 248 13.38 -1.88 -6.78
N GLY A 249 14.70 -1.76 -6.64
CA GLY A 249 15.40 -2.22 -5.43
C GLY A 249 15.53 -3.74 -5.34
N ASP A 250 15.75 -4.25 -4.12
CA ASP A 250 16.11 -5.64 -3.86
C ASP A 250 14.87 -6.51 -3.64
N ASN A 251 14.41 -7.19 -4.69
CA ASN A 251 13.19 -7.99 -4.66
C ASN A 251 13.51 -9.46 -4.91
N HIS A 252 12.94 -10.35 -4.08
CA HIS A 252 13.23 -11.78 -4.14
C HIS A 252 11.96 -12.61 -4.25
N LYS A 253 11.91 -13.57 -5.19
CA LYS A 253 10.77 -14.50 -5.38
C LYS A 253 9.39 -13.83 -5.46
N LEU A 254 9.28 -12.74 -6.22
CA LEU A 254 7.98 -12.10 -6.47
C LEU A 254 7.17 -12.88 -7.49
N GLN A 255 5.85 -12.95 -7.30
CA GLN A 255 4.92 -13.49 -8.29
C GLN A 255 3.88 -12.43 -8.67
N VAL A 256 3.53 -12.37 -9.95
CA VAL A 256 2.51 -11.45 -10.45
C VAL A 256 1.42 -12.25 -11.17
N ALA A 257 0.17 -11.86 -10.96
CA ALA A 257 -1.01 -12.51 -11.50
C ALA A 257 -2.06 -11.46 -11.89
N PRO A 258 -3.01 -11.80 -12.78
CA PRO A 258 -4.13 -10.92 -13.05
C PRO A 258 -5.01 -10.74 -11.81
N PHE A 259 -5.60 -9.56 -11.68
CA PHE A 259 -6.60 -9.27 -10.66
C PHE A 259 -7.71 -10.33 -10.65
N ASN A 260 -8.06 -10.82 -9.46
CA ASN A 260 -8.87 -12.02 -9.29
C ASN A 260 -10.03 -11.85 -8.30
N THR A 261 -10.40 -10.64 -7.92
CA THR A 261 -11.48 -10.43 -6.94
C THR A 261 -12.54 -9.46 -7.46
N CYS A 262 -13.67 -9.36 -6.76
CA CYS A 262 -14.66 -8.32 -6.96
C CYS A 262 -15.41 -8.05 -5.65
N TYR A 263 -15.77 -6.79 -5.42
CA TYR A 263 -16.73 -6.40 -4.39
C TYR A 263 -17.83 -5.55 -5.02
N PRO A 264 -19.03 -5.45 -4.41
CA PRO A 264 -20.23 -4.95 -5.09
C PRO A 264 -20.10 -3.55 -5.71
N GLN A 265 -19.35 -2.66 -5.05
CA GLN A 265 -19.12 -1.26 -5.46
C GLN A 265 -17.88 -1.05 -6.35
N LEU A 266 -17.14 -2.12 -6.69
CA LEU A 266 -15.86 -1.99 -7.39
C LEU A 266 -15.98 -1.28 -8.73
N GLY A 267 -16.99 -1.60 -9.55
CA GLY A 267 -17.19 -0.96 -10.85
C GLY A 267 -17.39 0.55 -10.76
N GLU A 268 -18.17 1.02 -9.78
CA GLU A 268 -18.39 2.45 -9.52
C GLU A 268 -17.11 3.12 -9.03
N HIS A 269 -16.39 2.47 -8.11
CA HIS A 269 -15.12 2.98 -7.60
C HIS A 269 -14.07 3.10 -8.72
N LEU A 270 -13.97 2.13 -9.62
CA LEU A 270 -13.08 2.18 -10.79
C LEU A 270 -13.40 3.37 -11.70
N ALA A 271 -14.68 3.56 -12.01
CA ALA A 271 -15.13 4.69 -12.83
C ALA A 271 -14.83 6.03 -12.15
N GLN A 272 -15.08 6.15 -10.85
CA GLN A 272 -14.83 7.36 -10.06
C GLN A 272 -13.36 7.77 -10.06
N VAL A 273 -12.44 6.81 -9.96
CA VAL A 273 -10.99 7.09 -9.93
C VAL A 273 -10.33 7.03 -11.32
N GLY A 274 -11.11 6.69 -12.35
CA GLY A 274 -10.72 6.65 -13.75
C GLY A 274 -9.77 5.50 -14.12
N VAL A 275 -9.86 4.35 -13.43
CA VAL A 275 -9.14 3.12 -13.80
C VAL A 275 -9.97 2.37 -14.85
N ASP A 276 -9.38 2.07 -16.01
CA ASP A 276 -10.09 1.39 -17.09
C ASP A 276 -9.98 -0.14 -16.92
N PRO A 277 -11.09 -0.87 -16.68
CA PRO A 277 -11.04 -2.32 -16.52
C PRO A 277 -10.65 -3.08 -17.80
N ASN A 278 -10.74 -2.46 -18.98
CA ASN A 278 -10.38 -3.08 -20.25
C ASN A 278 -8.87 -3.09 -20.53
N VAL A 279 -8.11 -2.29 -19.78
CA VAL A 279 -6.65 -2.17 -19.95
C VAL A 279 -5.97 -2.77 -18.73
N ASN A 280 -5.40 -3.97 -18.87
CA ASN A 280 -4.66 -4.62 -17.79
C ASN A 280 -3.26 -5.06 -18.25
N LYS A 281 -2.22 -4.37 -17.79
CA LYS A 281 -0.80 -4.57 -18.14
C LYS A 281 0.00 -5.27 -17.04
N TRP A 282 -0.67 -6.07 -16.21
CA TRP A 282 -0.07 -6.81 -15.10
C TRP A 282 1.10 -7.71 -15.53
N ASP A 283 1.08 -8.21 -16.77
CA ASP A 283 2.02 -9.16 -17.36
C ASP A 283 3.27 -8.50 -17.97
N GLN A 284 3.35 -7.16 -17.91
CA GLN A 284 4.45 -6.38 -18.48
C GLN A 284 5.20 -5.61 -17.38
N PRO A 285 5.82 -6.25 -16.37
CA PRO A 285 6.57 -5.54 -15.35
C PRO A 285 7.83 -4.90 -15.95
N PHE A 286 8.13 -3.68 -15.50
CA PHE A 286 9.36 -2.96 -15.82
C PHE A 286 10.25 -2.91 -14.59
N VAL A 287 11.44 -3.50 -14.70
CA VAL A 287 12.36 -3.71 -13.57
C VAL A 287 13.55 -2.76 -13.71
N LEU A 288 13.82 -1.99 -12.66
CA LEU A 288 14.90 -1.01 -12.60
C LEU A 288 15.87 -1.40 -11.47
N GLY A 289 17.03 -1.96 -11.82
CA GLY A 289 18.06 -2.39 -10.86
C GLY A 289 18.93 -3.55 -11.37
N VAL A 290 19.91 -3.97 -10.56
CA VAL A 290 20.75 -5.14 -10.84
C VAL A 290 19.90 -6.38 -10.62
N VAL A 291 19.43 -6.99 -11.72
CA VAL A 291 18.71 -8.26 -11.68
C VAL A 291 19.71 -9.35 -11.29
N ASP A 292 19.55 -9.95 -10.11
CA ASP A 292 20.29 -11.17 -9.76
C ASP A 292 19.91 -12.26 -10.80
N PRO A 293 20.88 -12.87 -11.52
CA PRO A 293 20.61 -13.95 -12.47
C PRO A 293 19.84 -15.14 -11.87
N HIS A 294 19.87 -15.30 -10.54
CA HIS A 294 19.14 -16.33 -9.81
C HIS A 294 17.73 -15.89 -9.36
N ASP A 295 17.42 -14.60 -9.37
CA ASP A 295 16.05 -14.08 -9.32
C ASP A 295 15.52 -13.98 -10.75
N SER A 296 15.21 -15.15 -11.33
CA SER A 296 14.40 -15.20 -12.55
C SER A 296 13.09 -14.48 -12.26
N LEU A 297 12.99 -13.25 -12.77
CA LEU A 297 11.82 -12.39 -12.65
C LEU A 297 10.55 -13.21 -12.77
N SER A 298 9.80 -13.23 -11.67
CA SER A 298 8.37 -13.50 -11.56
C SER A 298 7.81 -14.36 -12.69
N HIS A 299 7.85 -15.69 -12.50
CA HIS A 299 6.92 -16.53 -13.23
C HIS A 299 5.50 -16.04 -12.90
N PRO A 300 4.58 -15.94 -13.88
CA PRO A 300 3.19 -15.66 -13.58
C PRO A 300 2.74 -16.62 -12.48
N ALA A 301 2.09 -16.10 -11.43
CA ALA A 301 1.68 -16.96 -10.31
C ALA A 301 0.93 -18.16 -10.90
N GLY A 302 1.29 -19.35 -10.42
CA GLY A 302 0.82 -20.61 -10.99
C GLY A 302 -0.68 -20.54 -11.23
N VAL A 303 -1.13 -20.94 -12.42
CA VAL A 303 -2.55 -20.87 -12.84
C VAL A 303 -3.49 -21.62 -11.87
N SER A 304 -2.93 -22.41 -10.94
CA SER A 304 -3.56 -23.12 -9.82
C SER A 304 -3.97 -22.24 -8.65
N ASP A 305 -3.39 -21.05 -8.44
CA ASP A 305 -3.58 -20.27 -7.19
C ASP A 305 -4.63 -19.17 -7.31
N VAL A 306 -5.23 -19.02 -8.50
CA VAL A 306 -6.40 -18.16 -8.68
C VAL A 306 -7.61 -18.84 -8.02
N GLN A 307 -7.86 -18.49 -6.76
CA GLN A 307 -9.19 -18.46 -6.18
C GLN A 307 -9.75 -17.07 -6.44
N ILE A 308 -10.95 -17.01 -7.04
CA ILE A 308 -11.77 -15.79 -7.09
C ILE A 308 -12.69 -15.88 -5.89
N PRO A 309 -12.41 -15.16 -4.80
CA PRO A 309 -13.28 -15.24 -3.64
C PRO A 309 -14.53 -14.40 -3.90
N SER A 310 -15.71 -15.02 -3.89
CA SER A 310 -16.98 -14.30 -3.82
C SER A 310 -17.26 -13.98 -2.34
N TRP A 311 -16.64 -12.91 -1.82
CA TRP A 311 -16.61 -12.67 -0.38
C TRP A 311 -17.92 -12.15 0.24
N PHE A 312 -18.92 -11.80 -0.56
CA PHE A 312 -20.18 -11.26 -0.04
C PHE A 312 -21.35 -11.68 -0.93
N GLU A 313 -22.50 -12.01 -0.33
CA GLU A 313 -23.78 -12.09 -1.04
C GLU A 313 -24.01 -10.72 -1.71
N ALA A 314 -23.79 -10.66 -3.03
CA ALA A 314 -23.59 -9.41 -3.74
C ALA A 314 -24.91 -8.69 -4.03
N GLU A 315 -25.42 -7.96 -3.05
CA GLU A 315 -26.33 -6.84 -3.33
C GLU A 315 -25.51 -5.64 -3.82
N GLY A 316 -25.19 -5.62 -5.11
CA GLY A 316 -24.65 -4.44 -5.78
C GLY A 316 -24.41 -4.64 -7.27
N PRO A 317 -24.04 -3.56 -7.99
CA PRO A 317 -24.00 -3.56 -9.45
C PRO A 317 -22.88 -4.44 -10.03
N THR A 318 -21.78 -4.63 -9.29
CA THR A 318 -20.64 -5.44 -9.75
C THR A 318 -20.80 -6.88 -9.28
N LYS A 319 -21.21 -7.78 -10.19
CA LYS A 319 -21.43 -9.20 -9.89
C LYS A 319 -20.23 -10.10 -10.22
N TYR A 320 -19.28 -9.60 -10.99
CA TYR A 320 -18.13 -10.35 -11.49
C TYR A 320 -16.90 -9.46 -11.53
N ASN A 321 -15.71 -10.09 -11.61
CA ASN A 321 -14.44 -9.40 -11.79
C ASN A 321 -14.50 -8.50 -13.03
N PRO A 322 -14.30 -7.17 -12.91
CA PRO A 322 -14.39 -6.26 -14.04
C PRO A 322 -13.20 -6.39 -15.00
N PHE A 323 -12.05 -6.91 -14.53
CA PHE A 323 -10.87 -7.10 -15.39
C PHE A 323 -10.98 -8.38 -16.20
N THR A 324 -10.65 -8.31 -17.48
CA THR A 324 -10.64 -9.49 -18.36
C THR A 324 -9.49 -10.40 -17.98
N LEU A 325 -9.82 -11.66 -17.67
CA LEU A 325 -8.82 -12.69 -17.40
C LEU A 325 -8.26 -13.25 -18.71
N PRO A 326 -6.95 -13.54 -18.80
CA PRO A 326 -6.38 -14.23 -19.94
C PRO A 326 -6.94 -15.66 -20.11
N GLU A 327 -6.95 -16.18 -21.34
CA GLU A 327 -7.55 -17.48 -21.66
C GLU A 327 -6.95 -18.64 -20.86
N VAL A 328 -5.65 -18.60 -20.56
CA VAL A 328 -4.99 -19.62 -19.73
C VAL A 328 -5.58 -19.71 -18.32
N TYR A 329 -5.92 -18.56 -17.71
CA TYR A 329 -6.57 -18.49 -16.41
C TYR A 329 -8.03 -18.92 -16.50
N TRP A 330 -8.74 -18.54 -17.58
CA TRP A 330 -10.09 -19.02 -17.85
C TRP A 330 -10.16 -20.54 -18.00
N ALA A 331 -9.25 -21.14 -18.77
CA ALA A 331 -9.19 -22.58 -18.96
C ALA A 331 -8.92 -23.32 -17.65
N SER A 332 -8.00 -22.81 -16.83
CA SER A 332 -7.74 -23.35 -15.49
C SER A 332 -8.96 -23.24 -14.58
N GLN A 333 -9.62 -22.08 -14.54
CA GLN A 333 -10.82 -21.87 -13.73
C GLN A 333 -11.96 -22.80 -14.16
N ARG A 334 -12.20 -22.94 -15.47
CA ARG A 334 -13.20 -23.88 -16.01
C ARG A 334 -12.87 -25.32 -15.65
N LYS A 335 -11.61 -25.73 -15.76
CA LYS A 335 -11.18 -27.08 -15.38
C LYS A 335 -11.41 -27.35 -13.88
N LYS A 336 -11.10 -26.39 -13.02
CA LYS A 336 -11.36 -26.49 -11.57
C LYS A 336 -12.86 -26.57 -11.29
N ASN A 337 -13.67 -25.70 -11.90
CA ASN A 337 -15.12 -25.71 -11.73
C ASN A 337 -15.74 -27.03 -12.21
N ALA A 338 -15.33 -27.53 -13.38
CA ALA A 338 -15.77 -28.83 -13.88
C ALA A 338 -15.38 -29.98 -12.93
N SER A 339 -14.15 -29.96 -12.41
CA SER A 339 -13.70 -30.96 -11.43
C SER A 339 -14.53 -30.89 -10.13
N LEU A 340 -14.91 -29.69 -9.70
CA LEU A 340 -15.77 -29.48 -8.53
C LEU A 340 -17.18 -30.01 -8.79
N GLU A 341 -17.77 -29.71 -9.94
CA GLU A 341 -19.07 -30.23 -10.36
C GLU A 341 -19.07 -31.76 -10.43
N ASP A 342 -18.01 -32.36 -10.99
CA ASP A 342 -17.81 -33.80 -11.04
C ASP A 342 -17.72 -34.39 -9.62
N ILE A 343 -16.96 -33.78 -8.71
CA ILE A 343 -16.89 -34.21 -7.30
C ILE A 343 -18.26 -34.10 -6.63
N GLN A 344 -18.98 -32.99 -6.80
CA GLN A 344 -20.31 -32.81 -6.24
C GLN A 344 -21.31 -33.84 -6.77
N LYS A 345 -21.26 -34.12 -8.07
CA LYS A 345 -22.09 -35.13 -8.72
C LYS A 345 -21.79 -36.51 -8.15
N ASN A 346 -20.51 -36.90 -8.07
CA ASN A 346 -20.09 -38.16 -7.48
C ASN A 346 -20.57 -38.30 -6.02
N ILE A 347 -20.52 -37.22 -5.23
CA ILE A 347 -21.04 -37.22 -3.85
C ILE A 347 -22.55 -37.39 -3.80
N ARG A 348 -23.30 -36.80 -4.74
CA ARG A 348 -24.76 -36.92 -4.82
C ARG A 348 -25.23 -38.29 -5.31
N GLU A 349 -24.49 -38.90 -6.23
CA GLU A 349 -24.81 -40.21 -6.81
C GLU A 349 -24.44 -41.38 -5.88
N LEU A 350 -23.61 -41.13 -4.86
CA LEU A 350 -23.36 -42.10 -3.80
C LEU A 350 -24.63 -42.36 -2.99
N GLU A 351 -25.23 -43.54 -3.16
CA GLU A 351 -26.32 -44.03 -2.30
C GLU A 351 -25.79 -44.37 -0.90
N LEU A 352 -25.61 -43.33 -0.08
CA LEU A 352 -25.21 -43.46 1.32
C LEU A 352 -26.43 -43.47 2.22
N ASP A 353 -26.42 -44.36 3.22
CA ASP A 353 -27.35 -44.31 4.34
C ASP A 353 -27.08 -43.06 5.21
N ASP A 354 -28.07 -42.69 6.03
CA ASP A 354 -28.01 -41.45 6.81
C ASP A 354 -26.86 -41.41 7.83
N ASN A 355 -26.40 -42.56 8.32
CA ASN A 355 -25.23 -42.62 9.21
C ASN A 355 -23.95 -42.33 8.43
N ARG A 356 -23.74 -42.98 7.28
CA ARG A 356 -22.57 -42.70 6.44
C ARG A 356 -22.53 -41.27 5.89
N LYS A 357 -23.69 -40.68 5.58
CA LYS A 357 -23.78 -39.25 5.21
C LYS A 357 -23.29 -38.35 6.34
N LYS A 358 -23.67 -38.64 7.59
CA LYS A 358 -23.19 -37.90 8.76
C LYS A 358 -21.69 -38.06 8.96
N GLU A 359 -21.17 -39.28 8.85
CA GLU A 359 -19.73 -39.55 8.96
C GLU A 359 -18.92 -38.79 7.90
N LEU A 360 -19.37 -38.81 6.64
CA LEU A 360 -18.74 -38.06 5.55
C LEU A 360 -18.76 -36.55 5.83
N ALA A 361 -19.89 -36.00 6.26
CA ALA A 361 -20.02 -34.59 6.60
C ALA A 361 -19.10 -34.18 7.76
N CYS A 362 -18.97 -35.03 8.79
CA CYS A 362 -18.04 -34.80 9.90
C CYS A 362 -16.58 -34.83 9.44
N ALA A 363 -16.20 -35.79 8.59
CA ALA A 363 -14.85 -35.90 8.05
C ALA A 363 -14.50 -34.69 7.16
N LEU A 364 -15.43 -34.27 6.29
CA LEU A 364 -15.26 -33.08 5.46
C LEU A 364 -15.10 -31.81 6.31
N HIS A 365 -15.92 -31.64 7.34
CA HIS A 365 -15.78 -30.52 8.27
C HIS A 365 -14.44 -30.52 9.00
N ALA A 366 -13.97 -31.67 9.47
CA ALA A 366 -12.67 -31.78 10.13
C ALA A 366 -11.53 -31.40 9.19
N GLN A 367 -11.50 -31.96 7.97
CA GLN A 367 -10.47 -31.61 6.98
C GLN A 367 -10.55 -30.15 6.54
N PHE A 368 -11.75 -29.59 6.37
CA PHE A 368 -11.93 -28.18 6.05
C PHE A 368 -11.40 -27.28 7.16
N LYS A 369 -11.68 -27.63 8.43
CA LYS A 369 -11.14 -26.92 9.59
C LYS A 369 -9.61 -26.98 9.61
N ASP A 370 -9.03 -28.17 9.46
CA ASP A 370 -7.56 -28.34 9.46
C ASP A 370 -6.92 -27.55 8.31
N TRP A 371 -7.55 -27.56 7.13
CA TRP A 371 -7.14 -26.75 5.99
C TRP A 371 -7.20 -25.24 6.30
N LEU A 372 -8.27 -24.74 6.94
CA LEU A 372 -8.39 -23.32 7.32
C LEU A 372 -7.29 -22.87 8.28
N TYR A 373 -6.89 -23.72 9.23
CA TYR A 373 -5.79 -23.40 10.16
C TYR A 373 -4.42 -23.51 9.49
N ALA A 374 -4.17 -24.57 8.72
CA ALA A 374 -2.90 -24.79 8.05
C ALA A 374 -2.60 -23.72 6.98
N SER A 375 -3.64 -23.24 6.29
CA SER A 375 -3.52 -22.18 5.28
C SER A 375 -3.56 -20.76 5.87
N GLY A 376 -3.93 -20.60 7.14
CA GLY A 376 -4.17 -19.28 7.75
C GLY A 376 -5.48 -18.60 7.31
N ASN A 377 -6.26 -19.22 6.42
CA ASN A 377 -7.53 -18.68 5.91
C ASN A 377 -8.60 -18.53 6.99
N ILE A 378 -8.45 -19.18 8.15
CA ILE A 378 -9.32 -18.99 9.31
C ILE A 378 -9.48 -17.50 9.68
N ARG A 379 -8.44 -16.68 9.44
CA ARG A 379 -8.45 -15.24 9.72
C ARG A 379 -9.45 -14.46 8.84
N GLN A 380 -9.76 -14.96 7.64
CA GLN A 380 -10.77 -14.35 6.78
C GLN A 380 -12.17 -14.45 7.39
N LEU A 381 -12.42 -15.47 8.22
CA LEU A 381 -13.71 -15.66 8.90
C LEU A 381 -13.90 -14.71 10.10
N TYR A 382 -12.83 -14.12 10.64
CA TYR A 382 -12.96 -13.16 11.74
C TYR A 382 -13.75 -11.91 11.33
N CYS A 383 -13.72 -11.53 10.05
CA CYS A 383 -14.57 -10.45 9.52
C CYS A 383 -16.07 -10.78 9.53
N LEU A 384 -16.45 -12.05 9.51
CA LEU A 384 -17.85 -12.49 9.43
C LEU A 384 -18.51 -12.67 10.81
N GLN A 385 -17.71 -12.69 11.89
CA GLN A 385 -18.21 -12.84 13.26
C GLN A 385 -18.60 -11.50 13.92
N GLY A 386 -18.43 -10.39 13.20
CA GLY A 386 -18.63 -9.02 13.71
C GLY A 386 -19.93 -8.33 13.31
N GLU A 387 -20.87 -9.03 12.64
CA GLU A 387 -22.21 -8.52 12.33
C GLU A 387 -23.26 -8.91 13.39
#